data_AF-A0A5P1V322-F1
#
_entry.id   AF-A0A5P1V322-F1
#
_cell.length_a   1.000
_cell.length_b   1.000
_cell.length_c   1.000
_cell.angle_alpha   90.00
_cell.angle_beta   90.00
_cell.angle_gamma   90.00
#
_symmetry.space_group_name_H-M   'P 1'
#
loop_
_entity.id
_entity.type
_entity.pdbx_description
1 polymer ?
#
loop_
_entity_poly.entity_id
_entity_poly.type
_entity_poly.pdbx_seq_one_letter_code
_entity_poly.pdbx_strand_id
1 'polypeptide(L)'
;MENQDKVISLEDWINLFWDFQEEDIKYFQDLVSNNKPFDPGEVLNNIKERVRTRKIFYQFYRYLSKKNFSFDLSGDLEQKLNALFYREEMITKMINKVLEILSVMVGIEEQKILFEVSINPPIFH
;
A
#
# COMPACT_ATOMS: atom_id res chain seq x y z
N MET A 1 24.41 -25.76 -6.33
CA MET A 1 23.38 -25.36 -5.35
C MET A 1 22.23 -24.79 -6.15
N GLU A 2 21.12 -25.51 -6.23
CA GLU A 2 19.92 -25.00 -6.89
C GLU A 2 19.42 -23.80 -6.11
N ASN A 3 19.41 -22.63 -6.75
CA ASN A 3 18.64 -21.48 -6.28
C ASN A 3 17.18 -21.88 -6.42
N GLN A 4 16.61 -22.48 -5.37
CA GLN A 4 15.18 -22.56 -5.24
C GLN A 4 14.68 -21.14 -5.06
N ASP A 5 14.19 -20.53 -6.14
CA ASP A 5 13.37 -19.33 -6.10
C ASP A 5 12.28 -19.58 -5.05
N LYS A 6 12.42 -18.98 -3.86
CA LYS A 6 11.46 -19.14 -2.77
C LYS A 6 10.10 -18.67 -3.28
N VAL A 7 9.20 -19.61 -3.51
CA VAL A 7 7.80 -19.30 -3.84
C VAL A 7 7.19 -18.65 -2.60
N ILE A 8 6.89 -17.36 -2.67
CA ILE A 8 6.19 -16.62 -1.61
C ILE A 8 4.81 -17.27 -1.43
N SER A 9 4.47 -17.70 -0.21
CA SER A 9 3.13 -18.20 0.10
C SER A 9 2.14 -17.04 0.30
N LEU A 10 0.83 -17.33 0.34
CA LEU A 10 -0.18 -16.31 0.66
C LEU A 10 0.01 -15.76 2.08
N GLU A 11 0.39 -16.61 3.03
CA GLU A 11 0.64 -16.19 4.41
C GLU A 11 1.87 -15.28 4.48
N ASP A 12 2.96 -15.61 3.79
CA ASP A 12 4.13 -14.73 3.69
C ASP A 12 3.76 -13.39 3.06
N TRP A 13 2.94 -13.40 2.01
CA TRP A 13 2.46 -12.19 1.36
C TRP A 13 1.60 -11.33 2.32
N ILE A 14 0.69 -11.95 3.08
CA ILE A 14 -0.14 -11.25 4.07
C ILE A 14 0.74 -10.57 5.10
N ASN A 15 1.70 -11.30 5.69
CA ASN A 15 2.57 -10.77 6.74
C ASN A 15 3.44 -9.62 6.20
N LEU A 16 4.06 -9.80 5.03
CA LEU A 16 4.89 -8.76 4.43
C LEU A 16 4.09 -7.49 4.09
N PHE A 17 2.87 -7.66 3.59
CA PHE A 17 2.05 -6.50 3.25
C PHE A 17 1.48 -5.83 4.51
N TRP A 18 1.19 -6.60 5.56
CA TRP A 18 0.81 -6.07 6.87
C TRP A 18 1.92 -5.19 7.47
N ASP A 19 3.16 -5.68 7.48
CA ASP A 19 4.31 -4.93 7.99
C ASP A 19 4.53 -3.64 7.21
N PHE A 20 4.39 -3.70 5.88
CA PHE A 20 4.44 -2.51 5.04
C PHE A 20 3.34 -1.48 5.38
N GLN A 21 2.12 -1.95 5.67
CA GLN A 21 1.03 -1.09 6.14
C GLN A 21 1.27 -0.51 7.55
N GLU A 22 2.02 -1.19 8.43
CA GLU A 22 2.49 -0.61 9.70
C GLU A 22 3.45 0.56 9.47
N GLU A 23 4.39 0.40 8.55
CA GLU A 23 5.32 1.46 8.17
C GLU A 23 4.61 2.67 7.57
N ASP A 24 3.54 2.44 6.79
CA ASP A 24 2.70 3.53 6.30
C ASP A 24 2.04 4.30 7.43
N ILE A 25 1.35 3.60 8.34
CA ILE A 25 0.67 4.25 9.46
C ILE A 25 1.66 5.06 10.28
N LYS A 26 2.82 4.49 10.59
CA LYS A 26 3.87 5.20 11.33
C LYS A 26 4.33 6.46 10.60
N TYR A 27 4.58 6.36 9.29
CA TYR A 27 4.98 7.53 8.49
C TYR A 27 3.95 8.65 8.50
N PHE A 28 2.66 8.33 8.33
CA PHE A 28 1.62 9.35 8.36
C PHE A 28 1.37 9.91 9.76
N GLN A 29 1.49 9.09 10.81
CA GLN A 29 1.46 9.56 12.20
C GLN A 29 2.60 10.54 12.47
N ASP A 30 3.82 10.21 12.03
CA ASP A 30 4.98 11.08 12.18
C ASP A 30 4.81 12.40 11.41
N LEU A 31 4.17 12.37 10.25
CA LEU A 31 3.89 13.57 9.45
C LEU A 31 2.94 14.54 10.14
N VAL A 32 1.97 14.02 10.91
CA VAL A 32 0.98 14.84 11.64
C VAL A 32 1.45 15.22 13.05
N SER A 33 2.20 14.33 13.71
CA SER A 33 2.55 14.47 15.13
C SER A 33 3.83 15.28 15.36
N ASN A 34 4.71 15.38 14.36
CA ASN A 34 5.91 16.18 14.48
C ASN A 34 5.60 17.65 14.17
N ASN A 35 5.84 18.56 15.12
CA ASN A 35 5.85 20.02 14.90
C ASN A 35 7.01 20.50 14.01
N LYS A 36 7.59 19.60 13.20
CA LYS A 36 8.68 19.92 12.29
C LYS A 36 8.09 20.41 10.97
N PRO A 37 8.67 21.45 10.36
CA PRO A 37 8.38 21.78 8.98
C PRO A 37 8.63 20.53 8.12
N PHE A 38 7.67 20.18 7.26
CA PHE A 38 7.86 19.14 6.25
C PHE A 38 8.07 19.80 4.88
N ASP A 39 8.85 19.16 4.03
CA ASP A 39 8.97 19.55 2.62
C ASP A 39 7.89 18.85 1.78
N PRO A 40 6.96 19.57 1.15
CA PRO A 40 5.94 18.99 0.29
C PRO A 40 6.50 18.09 -0.81
N GLY A 41 7.68 18.43 -1.37
CA GLY A 41 8.35 17.64 -2.40
C GLY A 41 8.83 16.28 -1.89
N GLU A 42 9.48 16.26 -0.72
CA GLU A 42 9.87 15.04 -0.02
C GLU A 42 8.66 14.15 0.31
N VAL A 43 7.57 14.74 0.83
CA VAL A 43 6.34 13.98 1.16
C VAL A 43 5.75 13.34 -0.10
N LEU A 44 5.68 14.09 -1.20
CA LEU A 44 5.19 13.58 -2.48
C LEU A 44 6.02 12.40 -2.99
N ASN A 45 7.35 12.51 -2.91
CA ASN A 45 8.25 11.44 -3.34
C ASN A 45 8.09 10.18 -2.48
N ASN A 46 7.97 10.32 -1.16
CA ASN A 46 7.70 9.20 -0.27
C ASN A 46 6.37 8.51 -0.60
N ILE A 47 5.31 9.28 -0.87
CA ILE A 47 4.01 8.71 -1.25
C ILE A 47 4.13 7.94 -2.58
N LYS A 48 4.83 8.47 -3.59
CA LYS A 48 5.04 7.76 -4.86
C LYS A 48 5.72 6.41 -4.67
N GLU A 49 6.80 6.37 -3.89
CA GLU A 49 7.51 5.11 -3.64
C GLU A 49 6.63 4.11 -2.91
N ARG A 50 5.88 4.55 -1.90
CA ARG A 50 4.90 3.70 -1.22
C ARG A 50 3.85 3.16 -2.20
N VAL A 51 3.31 3.98 -3.09
CA VAL A 51 2.32 3.54 -4.10
C VAL A 51 2.92 2.56 -5.10
N ARG A 52 4.17 2.77 -5.54
CA ARG A 52 4.90 1.81 -6.38
C ARG A 52 5.03 0.45 -5.70
N THR A 53 5.43 0.44 -4.44
CA THR A 53 5.55 -0.80 -3.64
C THR A 53 4.20 -1.51 -3.49
N ARG A 54 3.10 -0.78 -3.23
CA ARG A 54 1.74 -1.37 -3.23
C ARG A 54 1.36 -2.03 -4.53
N LYS A 55 1.67 -1.38 -5.67
CA LYS A 55 1.38 -1.97 -6.99
C LYS A 55 2.10 -3.32 -7.16
N ILE A 56 3.29 -3.47 -6.60
CA ILE A 56 4.03 -4.75 -6.57
C ILE A 56 3.29 -5.78 -5.71
N PHE A 57 2.86 -5.42 -4.48
CA PHE A 57 2.05 -6.31 -3.64
C PHE A 57 0.78 -6.79 -4.36
N TYR A 58 0.06 -5.92 -5.07
CA TYR A 58 -1.13 -6.28 -5.84
C TYR A 58 -0.83 -7.19 -7.04
N GLN A 59 0.35 -7.06 -7.66
CA GLN A 59 0.76 -7.96 -8.73
C GLN A 59 1.05 -9.36 -8.19
N PHE A 60 1.75 -9.47 -7.05
CA PHE A 60 1.99 -10.75 -6.39
C PHE A 60 0.69 -11.41 -5.94
N TYR A 61 -0.22 -10.64 -5.32
CA TYR A 61 -1.53 -11.16 -4.92
C TYR A 61 -2.31 -11.77 -6.09
N ARG A 62 -2.36 -11.05 -7.23
CA ARG A 62 -3.02 -11.54 -8.45
C ARG A 62 -2.37 -12.80 -9.02
N TYR A 63 -1.05 -12.95 -8.87
CA TYR A 63 -0.35 -14.16 -9.30
C TYR A 63 -0.69 -15.34 -8.38
N LEU A 64 -0.69 -15.11 -7.06
CA LEU A 64 -1.06 -16.11 -6.07
C LEU A 64 -2.50 -16.56 -6.26
N SER A 65 -3.45 -15.63 -6.42
CA SER A 65 -4.87 -15.95 -6.56
C SER A 65 -5.19 -16.76 -7.83
N LYS A 66 -4.47 -16.49 -8.94
CA LYS A 66 -4.62 -17.23 -10.21
C LYS A 66 -4.09 -18.66 -10.18
N LYS A 67 -3.19 -19.00 -9.26
CA LYS A 67 -2.61 -20.36 -9.16
C LYS A 67 -3.59 -21.42 -8.61
N ASN A 68 -4.90 -21.13 -8.60
CA ASN A 68 -5.98 -21.94 -8.06
C ASN A 68 -5.71 -22.28 -6.59
N PHE A 69 -6.13 -21.40 -5.68
CA PHE A 69 -6.37 -21.83 -4.30
C PHE A 69 -7.50 -22.86 -4.33
N SER A 70 -7.16 -24.15 -4.35
CA SER A 70 -7.99 -25.22 -3.78
C SER A 70 -7.89 -25.20 -2.24
N PHE A 71 -7.49 -24.09 -1.65
CA PHE A 71 -7.45 -23.94 -0.21
C PHE A 71 -8.87 -23.70 0.24
N ASP A 72 -9.39 -24.65 0.99
CA ASP A 72 -10.30 -24.35 2.07
C ASP A 72 -9.58 -23.32 2.95
N LEU A 73 -9.82 -22.03 2.70
CA LEU A 73 -9.26 -20.95 3.49
C LEU A 73 -9.82 -21.16 4.89
N SER A 74 -8.99 -21.66 5.81
CA SER A 74 -9.35 -21.69 7.22
C SER A 74 -9.84 -20.29 7.60
N GLY A 75 -10.94 -20.19 8.36
CA GLY A 75 -11.57 -18.90 8.68
C GLY A 75 -10.59 -17.84 9.19
N ASP A 76 -9.52 -18.24 9.86
CA ASP A 76 -8.45 -17.35 10.34
C ASP A 76 -7.71 -16.60 9.22
N LEU A 77 -7.45 -17.25 8.08
CA LEU A 77 -6.71 -16.65 6.97
C LEU A 77 -7.60 -15.69 6.16
N GLU A 78 -8.89 -16.04 6.01
CA GLU A 78 -9.89 -15.15 5.43
C GLU A 78 -10.08 -13.89 6.29
N GLN A 79 -10.17 -14.04 7.62
CA GLN A 79 -10.27 -12.90 8.53
C GLN A 79 -9.04 -11.97 8.44
N LYS A 80 -7.83 -12.53 8.37
CA LYS A 80 -6.59 -11.75 8.18
C LYS A 80 -6.60 -10.98 6.87
N LEU A 81 -7.02 -11.61 5.77
CA LEU A 81 -7.14 -10.94 4.48
C LEU A 81 -8.16 -9.80 4.51
N ASN A 82 -9.34 -10.04 5.09
CA ASN A 82 -10.37 -9.02 5.22
C ASN A 82 -9.90 -7.82 6.05
N ALA A 83 -9.22 -8.06 7.17
CA ALA A 83 -8.63 -7.01 7.98
C ALA A 83 -7.55 -6.21 7.21
N LEU A 84 -6.70 -6.92 6.47
CA LEU A 84 -5.65 -6.32 5.65
C LEU A 84 -6.22 -5.43 4.53
N PHE A 85 -7.29 -5.87 3.85
CA PHE A 85 -7.93 -5.07 2.80
C PHE A 85 -8.70 -3.88 3.34
N TYR A 86 -9.37 -4.05 4.49
CA TYR A 86 -10.00 -2.92 5.18
C TYR A 86 -8.96 -1.86 5.54
N ARG A 87 -7.81 -2.27 6.08
CA ARG A 87 -6.70 -1.37 6.40
C ARG A 87 -6.16 -0.67 5.15
N GLU A 88 -6.02 -1.39 4.05
CA GLU A 88 -5.58 -0.83 2.77
C GLU A 88 -6.51 0.27 2.26
N GLU A 89 -7.83 0.08 2.39
CA GLU A 89 -8.82 1.09 2.02
C GLU A 89 -8.62 2.37 2.85
N MET A 90 -8.39 2.24 4.16
CA MET A 90 -8.15 3.38 5.04
C MET A 90 -6.84 4.11 4.70
N ILE A 91 -5.76 3.37 4.44
CA ILE A 91 -4.46 3.94 4.03
C ILE A 91 -4.60 4.66 2.69
N THR A 92 -5.33 4.09 1.73
CA THR A 92 -5.60 4.73 0.44
C THR A 92 -6.36 6.04 0.61
N LYS A 93 -7.40 6.08 1.47
CA LYS A 93 -8.12 7.31 1.79
C LYS A 93 -7.21 8.37 2.42
N MET A 94 -6.36 7.96 3.33
CA MET A 94 -5.38 8.85 3.97
C MET A 94 -4.38 9.42 2.97
N ILE A 95 -3.82 8.58 2.09
CA ILE A 95 -2.94 9.02 1.00
C ILE A 95 -3.65 10.07 0.14
N ASN A 96 -4.87 9.80 -0.31
CA ASN A 96 -5.62 10.74 -1.14
C ASN A 96 -5.84 12.08 -0.44
N LYS A 97 -6.12 12.06 0.87
CA LYS A 97 -6.26 13.29 1.66
C LYS A 97 -4.95 14.06 1.81
N VAL A 98 -3.83 13.38 1.99
CA VAL A 98 -2.51 14.03 2.01
C VAL A 98 -2.20 14.63 0.64
N LEU A 99 -2.46 13.91 -0.46
CA LEU A 99 -2.26 14.44 -1.82
C LEU A 99 -3.15 15.66 -2.11
N GLU A 100 -4.40 15.67 -1.63
CA GLU A 100 -5.30 16.83 -1.70
C GLU A 100 -4.70 18.04 -0.98
N ILE A 101 -4.20 17.86 0.24
CA ILE A 101 -3.54 18.95 1.00
C ILE A 101 -2.28 19.43 0.29
N LEU A 102 -1.42 18.50 -0.15
CA LEU A 102 -0.20 18.84 -0.88
C LEU A 102 -0.53 19.64 -2.13
N SER A 103 -1.60 19.30 -2.86
CA SER A 103 -1.99 20.03 -4.08
C SER A 103 -2.27 21.51 -3.86
N VAL A 104 -2.68 21.90 -2.65
CA VAL A 104 -2.86 23.30 -2.24
C VAL A 104 -1.53 23.97 -1.89
N MET A 105 -0.56 23.18 -1.42
CA MET A 105 0.75 23.66 -0.96
C MET A 105 1.80 23.74 -2.08
N VAL A 106 1.72 22.88 -3.10
CA VAL A 106 2.65 22.84 -4.24
C VAL A 106 2.10 23.55 -5.48
N GLY A 107 3.02 24.03 -6.33
CA GLY A 107 2.68 24.77 -7.55
C GLY A 107 2.03 23.91 -8.63
N ILE A 108 1.52 24.55 -9.69
CA ILE A 108 0.74 23.93 -10.78
C ILE A 108 1.49 22.77 -11.49
N GLU A 109 2.83 22.80 -11.55
CA GLU A 109 3.62 21.74 -12.19
C GLU A 109 3.66 20.43 -11.38
N GLU A 110 3.73 20.51 -10.06
CA GLU A 110 3.74 19.37 -9.13
C GLU A 110 2.33 18.77 -8.97
N GLN A 111 1.28 19.55 -9.22
CA GLN A 111 -0.10 19.07 -9.26
C GLN A 111 -0.32 17.99 -10.33
N LYS A 112 0.31 18.08 -11.51
CA LYS A 112 0.16 17.04 -12.56
C LYS A 112 0.63 15.66 -12.10
N ILE A 113 1.67 15.63 -11.28
CA ILE A 113 2.29 14.43 -10.74
C ILE A 113 1.40 13.77 -9.67
N LEU A 114 0.66 14.57 -8.90
CA LEU A 114 -0.26 14.12 -7.85
C LEU A 114 -1.41 13.25 -8.42
N PHE A 115 -1.87 13.52 -9.65
CA PHE A 115 -2.98 12.80 -10.28
C PHE A 115 -2.59 11.46 -10.93
N GLU A 116 -1.30 11.14 -11.08
CA GLU A 116 -0.84 9.85 -11.60
C GLU A 116 -0.82 8.74 -10.52
N VAL A 117 -0.99 9.12 -9.25
CA VAL A 117 -0.90 8.24 -8.07
C VAL A 117 -2.21 7.49 -7.80
N SER A 118 -2.95 7.11 -8.86
CA SER A 118 -4.16 6.31 -8.71
C SER A 118 -3.82 4.97 -8.04
N ILE A 119 -4.41 4.76 -6.86
CA ILE A 119 -4.45 3.48 -6.14
C ILE A 119 -5.85 2.90 -6.35
N ASN A 120 -5.97 1.90 -7.21
CA ASN A 120 -7.15 1.05 -7.23
C ASN A 120 -6.75 -0.26 -6.54
N PRO A 121 -7.21 -0.52 -5.29
CA PRO A 121 -7.04 -1.84 -4.70
C PRO A 121 -7.72 -2.89 -5.59
N PRO A 122 -7.27 -4.16 -5.55
CA PRO A 122 -7.95 -5.23 -6.26
C PRO A 122 -9.43 -5.27 -5.87
N ILE A 123 -10.33 -5.20 -6.86
CA ILE A 123 -11.76 -5.40 -6.63
C ILE A 123 -11.96 -6.90 -6.37
N PHE A 124 -12.56 -7.22 -5.23
CA PHE A 124 -13.01 -8.58 -4.94
C PHE A 124 -14.37 -8.84 -5.59
N HIS A 125 -14.47 -10.00 -6.25
CA HIS A 125 -15.72 -10.63 -6.67
C HIS A 125 -16.00 -11.80 -5.74
#